data_AF-A0A7V9H2A5-F1
#
_entry.id   AF-A0A7V9H2A5-F1
#
_cell.length_a   1.000
_cell.length_b   1.000
_cell.length_c   1.000
_cell.angle_alpha   90.00
_cell.angle_beta   90.00
_cell.angle_gamma   90.00
#
_symmetry.space_group_name_H-M   'P 1'
#
loop_
_entity.id
_entity.type
_entity.pdbx_description
1 polymer ?
#
loop_
_entity_poly.entity_id
_entity_poly.type
_entity_poly.pdbx_seq_one_letter_code
_entity_poly.pdbx_strand_id
1 'polypeptide(L)' 'MAPFATPLALSEENFGQIPRAYVETLQDRAVNPPFQKEMYKKLPCQKVVSMTTSHSSFFSAPEELAGHLEFLARG' A
#
# COMPACT_ATOMS: atom_id res chain seq x y z
N MET A 1 23.28 -3.26 -7.53
CA MET A 1 22.38 -4.45 -7.47
C MET A 1 22.44 -5.04 -6.05
N ALA A 2 22.31 -4.29 -4.94
CA ALA A 2 21.15 -3.56 -4.43
C ALA A 2 19.86 -4.42 -4.35
N PRO A 3 19.14 -4.44 -3.21
CA PRO A 3 18.44 -5.56 -2.52
C PRO A 3 17.32 -6.34 -3.26
N PHE A 4 17.15 -6.13 -4.56
CA PHE A 4 16.11 -6.74 -5.40
C PHE A 4 16.64 -7.85 -6.33
N ALA A 5 17.82 -8.39 -6.04
CA ALA A 5 18.48 -9.38 -6.90
C ALA A 5 17.98 -10.82 -6.68
N THR A 6 17.23 -11.08 -5.59
CA THR A 6 16.66 -12.40 -5.31
C THR A 6 15.52 -12.69 -6.29
N PRO A 7 15.59 -13.79 -7.07
CA PRO A 7 14.51 -14.17 -7.98
C PRO A 7 13.19 -14.41 -7.24
N LEU A 8 12.08 -13.93 -7.81
CA LEU A 8 10.73 -14.16 -7.30
C LEU A 8 10.04 -15.25 -8.12
N ALA A 9 9.43 -16.22 -7.45
CA ALA A 9 8.53 -17.19 -8.05
C ALA A 9 7.08 -16.80 -7.69
N LEU A 10 6.36 -16.21 -8.64
CA LEU A 10 4.98 -15.75 -8.46
C LEU A 10 4.03 -16.59 -9.31
N SER A 11 2.82 -16.86 -8.82
CA SER A 11 1.75 -17.50 -9.59
C SER A 11 0.40 -16.87 -9.26
N GLU A 12 -0.57 -17.00 -10.17
CA GLU A 12 -1.94 -16.55 -9.92
C GLU A 12 -2.58 -17.33 -8.76
N GLU A 13 -2.32 -18.64 -8.65
CA GLU A 13 -2.90 -19.45 -7.58
C GLU A 13 -2.36 -19.10 -6.19
N ASN A 14 -1.22 -18.41 -6.08
CA ASN A 14 -0.63 -18.03 -4.78
C ASN A 14 -0.63 -16.51 -4.57
N PHE A 15 0.09 -15.77 -5.41
CA PHE A 15 0.22 -14.32 -5.30
C PHE A 15 -1.02 -13.59 -5.82
N GLY A 16 -1.58 -14.07 -6.93
CA GLY A 16 -2.74 -13.47 -7.58
C GLY A 16 -4.00 -13.48 -6.70
N GLN A 17 -4.22 -14.58 -5.97
CA GLN A 17 -5.45 -14.80 -5.18
C GLN A 17 -5.59 -13.93 -3.92
N ILE A 18 -4.50 -13.34 -3.39
CA ILE A 18 -4.58 -12.61 -2.12
C ILE A 18 -5.25 -11.24 -2.35
N PRO A 19 -6.34 -10.90 -1.63
CA PRO A 19 -6.94 -9.58 -1.67
C PRO A 19 -5.93 -8.50 -1.29
N ARG A 20 -5.94 -7.40 -2.03
CA ARG A 20 -5.02 -6.27 -1.81
C ARG A 20 -5.79 -5.01 -1.50
N ALA A 21 -5.32 -4.27 -0.51
CA ALA A 21 -5.74 -2.90 -0.23
C ALA A 21 -4.49 -2.01 -0.20
N TYR A 22 -4.67 -0.72 -0.50
CA TYR A 22 -3.60 0.27 -0.47
C TYR A 22 -3.98 1.42 0.46
N VAL A 23 -3.04 1.84 1.32
CA VAL A 23 -3.16 3.06 2.12
C VAL A 23 -2.19 4.07 1.50
N GLU A 24 -2.70 5.04 0.76
CA GLU A 24 -1.87 6.10 0.17
C GLU A 24 -1.70 7.27 1.13
N THR A 25 -0.50 7.86 1.15
CA THR A 25 -0.18 9.02 1.99
C THR A 25 0.11 10.24 1.11
N LEU A 26 -0.72 11.28 1.23
CA LEU A 26 -0.78 12.38 0.26
C LEU A 26 0.35 13.40 0.38
N GLN A 27 1.12 13.38 1.48
CA GLN A 27 2.28 14.25 1.70
C GLN A 27 3.61 13.48 1.69
N ASP A 28 3.61 12.26 1.15
CA ASP A 28 4.80 11.44 1.00
C ASP A 28 5.82 12.05 0.04
N ARG A 29 7.08 12.08 0.48
CA ARG A 29 8.22 12.55 -0.32
C ARG A 29 9.23 11.42 -0.64
N ALA A 30 9.10 10.27 0.00
CA ALA A 30 9.91 9.08 -0.27
C ALA A 30 9.28 8.26 -1.42
N VAL A 31 7.97 8.07 -1.38
CA VAL A 31 7.17 7.43 -2.44
C VAL A 31 6.05 8.40 -2.80
N ASN A 32 6.31 9.35 -3.70
CA ASN A 32 5.37 10.44 -3.93
C ASN A 32 3.97 9.95 -4.43
N PRO A 33 2.89 10.72 -4.23
CA PRO A 33 1.53 10.26 -4.56
C PRO A 33 1.32 9.80 -6.02
N PRO A 34 1.91 10.46 -7.04
CA PRO A 34 1.85 9.93 -8.40
C PRO A 34 2.45 8.54 -8.54
N PHE A 35 3.57 8.25 -7.86
CA PHE A 35 4.20 6.95 -7.91
C PHE A 35 3.41 5.88 -7.13
N GLN A 36 2.85 6.23 -5.97
CA GLN A 36 1.90 5.35 -5.26
C GLN A 36 0.74 4.95 -6.17
N LYS A 37 0.18 5.91 -6.91
CA LYS A 37 -0.88 5.68 -7.90
C LYS A 37 -0.49 4.74 -9.03
N GLU A 38 0.74 4.85 -9.51
CA GLU A 38 1.26 3.89 -10.49
C GLU A 38 1.41 2.49 -9.89
N MET A 39 1.80 2.37 -8.62
CA MET A 39 1.92 1.07 -7.94
C MET A 39 0.58 0.34 -7.86
N TYR A 40 -0.46 0.97 -7.30
CA TYR A 40 -1.76 0.31 -7.15
C TYR A 40 -2.55 0.18 -8.45
N LYS A 41 -2.17 0.88 -9.53
CA LYS A 41 -2.69 0.62 -10.87
C LYS A 41 -2.02 -0.56 -11.55
N LYS A 42 -0.69 -0.70 -11.41
CA LYS A 42 0.08 -1.81 -11.98
C LYS A 42 -0.22 -3.14 -11.29
N LEU A 43 -0.51 -3.10 -9.99
CA LEU A 43 -1.01 -4.23 -9.23
C LEU A 43 -2.32 -3.85 -8.55
N PRO A 44 -3.47 -4.03 -9.24
CA PRO A 44 -4.77 -3.60 -8.77
C PRO A 44 -5.09 -4.06 -7.34
N CYS A 45 -5.56 -3.10 -6.55
CA CYS A 45 -6.07 -3.27 -5.20
C CYS A 45 -7.60 -3.15 -5.22
N GLN A 46 -8.29 -3.90 -4.38
CA GLN A 46 -9.75 -3.84 -4.25
C GLN A 46 -10.22 -2.55 -3.59
N LYS A 47 -9.40 -2.00 -2.69
CA LYS A 47 -9.65 -0.75 -1.98
C LYS A 47 -8.39 0.09 -1.92
N VAL A 48 -8.56 1.39 -2.07
CA VAL A 48 -7.53 2.40 -1.82
C VAL A 48 -8.12 3.40 -0.83
N VAL A 49 -7.43 3.66 0.27
CA VAL A 49 -7.78 4.70 1.25
C VAL A 49 -6.65 5.72 1.29
N SER A 50 -7.00 7.00 1.43
CA SER A 50 -6.05 8.10 1.35
C SER A 50 -5.95 8.79 2.70
N MET A 51 -4.72 9.03 3.16
CA MET A 51 -4.42 9.76 4.40
C MET A 51 -3.66 11.05 4.07
N THR A 52 -4.03 12.17 4.69
CA THR A 52 -3.31 13.44 4.51
C THR A 52 -2.09 13.52 5.44
N THR A 53 -1.16 12.59 5.26
CA THR A 53 0.02 12.38 6.12
C THR A 53 1.30 12.23 5.31
N SER A 54 2.45 12.27 6.00
CA SER A 54 3.76 11.96 5.41
C SER A 54 3.97 10.44 5.28
N HIS A 55 5.12 10.02 4.74
CA HIS A 55 5.44 8.62 4.43
C HIS A 55 5.14 7.63 5.57
N SER A 56 5.52 8.01 6.80
CA SER A 56 5.36 7.16 7.97
C SER A 56 4.06 7.48 8.70
N SER A 57 2.91 7.10 8.13
CA SER A 57 1.58 7.30 8.74
C SER A 57 1.44 6.63 10.10
N PHE A 58 2.11 5.49 10.32
CA PHE A 58 2.18 4.82 11.63
C PHE A 58 2.90 5.64 12.72
N PHE A 59 3.65 6.68 12.34
CA PHE A 59 4.27 7.62 13.27
C PHE A 59 3.52 8.96 13.32
N SER A 60 3.07 9.46 12.17
CA SER A 60 2.46 10.79 12.05
C SER A 60 0.97 10.83 12.39
N ALA A 61 0.23 9.73 12.22
CA ALA A 61 -1.19 9.60 12.55
C ALA A 61 -1.57 8.12 12.86
N PRO A 62 -1.03 7.53 13.95
CA PRO A 62 -1.23 6.11 14.24
C PRO A 62 -2.70 5.73 14.46
N GLU A 63 -3.51 6.60 15.07
CA GLU A 63 -4.94 6.34 15.33
C GLU A 63 -5.76 6.33 14.03
N GLU A 64 -5.51 7.28 13.12
CA GLU A 64 -6.16 7.33 11.80
C GLU A 64 -5.80 6.10 10.98
N LEU A 65 -4.51 5.71 10.99
CA LEU A 65 -4.06 4.49 10.33
C LEU A 65 -4.76 3.25 10.91
N ALA A 66 -4.83 3.13 12.23
CA ALA A 66 -5.50 2.01 12.90
C ALA A 66 -6.98 1.92 12.51
N GLY A 67 -7.68 3.06 12.44
CA GLY A 67 -9.07 3.11 11.98
C GLY A 67 -9.24 2.65 10.53
N HIS A 68 -8.33 3.05 9.63
CA HIS A 68 -8.33 2.53 8.25
C HIS A 68 -8.04 1.04 8.19
N LEU A 69 -7.11 0.52 8.99
CA LEU A 69 -6.81 -0.92 9.05
C LEU A 69 -8.01 -1.72 9.57
N GLU A 70 -8.69 -1.24 10.61
CA GLU A 70 -9.92 -1.87 11.11
C GLU A 70 -11.03 -1.88 10.04
N PHE A 71 -11.23 -0.75 9.36
CA PHE A 71 -12.19 -0.67 8.25
C PHE A 71 -11.87 -1.67 7.13
N LEU A 72 -10.60 -1.80 6.76
CA LEU A 72 -10.16 -2.73 5.73
C LEU A 72 -10.31 -4.19 6.15
N ALA A 73 -10.07 -4.52 7.42
CA ALA A 73 -10.15 -5.88 7.96
C ALA A 73 -11.59 -6.41 8.12
N ARG A 74 -12.59 -5.51 8.16
CA ARG A 74 -14.01 -5.86 8.32
C ARG A 74 -14.73 -6.19 7.00
N GLY A 75 -14.06 -6.04 5.86
CA GLY A 75 -14.60 -6.36 4.53
C GLY A 75 -13.89 -7.54 3.90
#